data_AF-A0A1E5VED2-F1
#
_entry.id   AF-A0A1E5VED2-F1
#
_cell.length_a   1.000
_cell.length_b   1.000
_cell.length_c   1.000
_cell.angle_alpha   90.00
_cell.angle_beta   90.00
_cell.angle_gamma   90.00
#
_symmetry.space_group_name_H-M   'P 1'
#
loop_
_entity.id
_entity.type
_entity.pdbx_description
1 polymer ?
#
loop_
_entity_poly.entity_id
_entity_poly.type
_entity_poly.pdbx_seq_one_letter_code
_entity_poly.pdbx_strand_id
1 'polypeptide(L)'
;LVRSPTNIERQPTLKLAWKNPLAVLQLLRGRKIVDISGSPLEIILVDVDTGLPVALRQALRLELVLLNVELSHEEFQKNIIVKKREGMGPLLMGDVSLTMRDGRAVVGELVVGGLGHADNPSWEFFRMLRIGARVVPGTFDGARVHEAITDPLKPVMVARCSVSTS
;
A
#
# COMPACT_ATOMS: atom_id res chain seq x y z
N LEU A 1 -9.29 -15.67 -50.44
CA LEU A 1 -8.48 -15.80 -49.21
C LEU A 1 -8.57 -14.50 -48.43
N VAL A 2 -9.61 -14.34 -47.61
CA VAL A 2 -9.76 -13.17 -46.72
C VAL A 2 -8.88 -13.45 -45.51
N ARG A 3 -7.84 -12.64 -45.32
CA ARG A 3 -6.99 -12.70 -44.12
C ARG A 3 -7.82 -12.22 -42.94
N SER A 4 -7.99 -13.08 -41.95
CA SER A 4 -8.59 -12.78 -40.65
C SER A 4 -7.88 -11.57 -40.02
N PRO A 5 -8.61 -10.63 -39.39
CA PRO A 5 -7.95 -9.55 -38.67
C PRO A 5 -7.14 -10.14 -37.53
N THR A 6 -5.88 -9.72 -37.44
CA THR A 6 -4.98 -9.98 -36.32
C THR A 6 -5.71 -9.74 -35.02
N ASN A 7 -5.95 -10.82 -34.27
CA ASN A 7 -6.29 -10.75 -32.87
C ASN A 7 -5.09 -10.05 -32.21
N ILE A 8 -5.20 -8.73 -32.01
CA ILE A 8 -4.31 -8.00 -31.12
C ILE A 8 -4.65 -8.61 -29.76
N GLU A 9 -3.93 -9.65 -29.35
CA GLU A 9 -3.95 -10.13 -27.98
C GLU A 9 -3.65 -8.90 -27.13
N ARG A 10 -4.70 -8.32 -26.57
CA ARG A 10 -4.58 -7.24 -25.61
C ARG A 10 -3.78 -7.85 -24.48
N GLN A 11 -2.55 -7.37 -24.28
CA GLN A 11 -1.78 -7.79 -23.13
C GLN A 11 -2.61 -7.47 -21.89
N PRO A 12 -2.87 -8.45 -21.01
CA PRO A 12 -3.68 -8.22 -19.83
C PRO A 12 -3.04 -7.09 -19.04
N THR A 13 -3.82 -6.05 -18.79
CA THR A 13 -3.35 -4.92 -18.00
C THR A 13 -3.45 -5.34 -16.54
N LEU A 14 -2.35 -5.27 -15.78
CA LEU A 14 -2.31 -5.77 -14.41
C LEU A 14 -2.36 -4.61 -13.42
N LYS A 15 -2.91 -4.83 -12.23
CA LYS A 15 -2.85 -3.88 -11.11
C LYS A 15 -2.61 -4.58 -9.79
N LEU A 16 -1.92 -3.90 -8.88
CA LEU A 16 -1.95 -4.23 -7.47
C LEU A 16 -3.28 -3.76 -6.89
N ALA A 17 -3.77 -4.49 -5.89
CA ALA A 17 -4.90 -4.08 -5.09
C ALA A 17 -4.68 -4.48 -3.62
N TRP A 18 -5.21 -3.67 -2.71
CA TRP A 18 -5.34 -4.06 -1.31
C TRP A 18 -6.55 -4.98 -1.19
N LYS A 19 -6.35 -6.20 -0.70
CA LYS A 19 -7.45 -7.16 -0.51
C LYS A 19 -8.55 -6.59 0.38
N ASN A 20 -8.14 -5.87 1.43
CA ASN A 20 -8.98 -5.06 2.28
C ASN A 20 -8.43 -3.61 2.22
N PRO A 21 -9.04 -2.70 1.42
CA PRO A 21 -8.48 -1.37 1.14
C PRO A 21 -8.55 -0.38 2.30
N LEU A 22 -9.38 -0.68 3.31
CA LEU A 22 -9.52 0.12 4.51
C LEU A 22 -8.41 -0.22 5.51
N ALA A 23 -7.53 0.75 5.74
CA ALA A 23 -6.44 0.66 6.70
C ALA A 23 -6.77 1.42 8.00
N VAL A 24 -6.54 0.76 9.13
CA VAL A 24 -6.74 1.28 10.49
C VAL A 24 -5.39 1.53 11.14
N LEU A 25 -5.21 2.73 11.71
CA LEU A 25 -4.03 3.11 12.47
C LEU A 25 -4.29 2.98 13.97
N GLN A 26 -3.58 2.06 14.64
CA GLN A 26 -3.73 1.79 16.07
C GLN A 26 -2.81 2.69 16.91
N LEU A 27 -3.31 3.86 17.33
CA LEU A 27 -2.49 4.88 18.01
C LEU A 27 -1.90 4.40 19.36
N LEU A 28 -2.63 3.56 20.11
CA LEU A 28 -2.19 3.04 21.42
C LEU A 28 -1.37 1.74 21.33
N ARG A 29 -1.22 1.15 20.14
CA ARG A 29 -0.46 -0.09 19.90
C ARG A 29 0.73 0.20 18.98
N GLY A 30 1.55 1.17 19.37
CA GLY A 30 2.78 1.50 18.65
C GLY A 30 2.57 2.07 17.23
N ARG A 31 1.39 2.66 16.93
CA ARG A 31 1.06 3.21 15.61
C ARG A 31 1.12 2.18 14.48
N LYS A 32 0.76 0.92 14.79
CA LYS A 32 0.63 -0.15 13.81
C LYS A 32 -0.53 0.09 12.84
N ILE A 33 -0.31 -0.24 11.59
CA ILE A 33 -1.31 -0.22 10.53
C ILE A 33 -1.77 -1.65 10.24
N VAL A 34 -3.09 -1.83 10.23
CA VAL A 34 -3.76 -3.12 9.97
C VAL A 34 -4.97 -2.88 9.07
N ASP A 35 -5.59 -3.94 8.58
CA ASP A 35 -6.89 -3.82 7.93
C ASP A 35 -8.02 -3.56 8.94
N ILE A 36 -9.24 -3.37 8.44
CA ILE A 36 -10.43 -3.14 9.26
C ILE A 36 -10.77 -4.30 10.22
N SER A 37 -10.31 -5.52 9.93
CA SER A 37 -10.50 -6.70 10.76
C SER A 37 -9.40 -6.86 11.81
N GLY A 38 -8.43 -5.93 11.86
CA GLY A 38 -7.27 -6.02 12.74
C GLY A 38 -6.19 -6.99 12.25
N SER A 39 -6.30 -7.48 11.01
CA SER A 39 -5.35 -8.40 10.39
C SER A 39 -4.23 -7.64 9.64
N PRO A 40 -3.08 -8.29 9.38
CA PRO A 40 -2.05 -7.76 8.50
C PRO A 40 -2.64 -7.33 7.14
N LEU A 41 -2.13 -6.23 6.57
CA LEU A 41 -2.54 -5.81 5.23
C LEU A 41 -2.10 -6.88 4.21
N GLU A 42 -2.93 -7.12 3.19
CA GLU A 42 -2.62 -8.05 2.10
C GLU A 42 -2.75 -7.33 0.76
N ILE A 43 -1.73 -7.48 -0.08
CA ILE A 43 -1.67 -6.97 -1.44
C ILE A 43 -1.87 -8.15 -2.37
N ILE A 44 -2.75 -7.99 -3.34
CA ILE A 44 -3.04 -8.97 -4.39
C ILE A 44 -2.77 -8.37 -5.76
N LEU A 45 -2.38 -9.21 -6.70
CA LEU A 45 -2.30 -8.87 -8.11
C LEU A 45 -3.62 -9.22 -8.80
N VAL A 46 -4.13 -8.29 -9.60
CA VAL A 46 -5.45 -8.37 -10.22
C VAL A 46 -5.34 -8.04 -11.69
N ASP A 47 -6.04 -8.82 -12.52
CA ASP A 47 -6.27 -8.49 -13.92
C ASP A 47 -7.29 -7.34 -14.01
N VAL A 48 -6.92 -6.26 -14.69
CA VAL A 48 -7.73 -5.02 -14.72
C VAL A 48 -9.06 -5.24 -15.44
N ASP A 49 -9.07 -6.08 -16.47
CA ASP A 49 -10.23 -6.30 -17.34
C ASP A 49 -11.29 -7.16 -16.63
N THR A 50 -10.85 -8.20 -15.92
CA THR A 50 -11.73 -9.15 -15.23
C THR A 50 -11.97 -8.81 -13.76
N GLY A 51 -11.06 -8.03 -13.15
CA GLY A 51 -11.05 -7.77 -11.71
C GLY A 51 -10.67 -8.99 -10.86
N LEU A 52 -10.24 -10.09 -11.49
CA LEU A 52 -9.93 -11.33 -10.79
C LEU A 52 -8.47 -11.38 -10.32
N PRO A 53 -8.18 -11.99 -9.16
CA PRO A 53 -6.82 -12.23 -8.73
C PRO A 53 -6.05 -13.09 -9.72
N VAL A 54 -4.81 -12.70 -10.02
CA VAL A 54 -3.92 -13.43 -10.92
C VAL A 54 -2.57 -13.69 -10.27
N ALA A 55 -1.93 -14.77 -10.68
CA ALA A 55 -0.60 -15.16 -10.21
C ALA A 55 0.40 -15.08 -11.35
N LEU A 56 1.58 -14.50 -11.07
CA LEU A 56 2.73 -14.56 -11.96
C LEU A 56 3.66 -15.68 -11.53
N ARG A 57 4.34 -16.30 -12.49
CA ARG A 57 5.35 -17.33 -12.22
C ARG A 57 6.59 -16.76 -11.54
N GLN A 58 6.92 -15.50 -11.82
CA GLN A 58 8.04 -14.78 -11.22
C GLN A 58 7.59 -13.95 -10.02
N ALA A 59 8.48 -13.78 -9.05
CA ALA A 59 8.23 -12.91 -7.92
C ALA A 59 8.30 -11.43 -8.33
N LEU A 60 7.45 -10.60 -7.73
CA LEU A 60 7.52 -9.14 -7.89
C LEU A 60 8.12 -8.52 -6.63
N ARG A 61 9.08 -7.60 -6.80
CA ARG A 61 9.54 -6.75 -5.70
C ARG A 61 8.62 -5.56 -5.60
N LEU A 62 8.03 -5.37 -4.43
CA LEU A 62 7.14 -4.25 -4.14
C LEU A 62 7.81 -3.30 -3.15
N GLU A 63 7.44 -2.03 -3.23
CA GLU A 63 7.73 -1.03 -2.22
C GLU A 63 6.45 -0.35 -1.76
N LEU A 64 6.40 -0.05 -0.46
CA LEU A 64 5.33 0.69 0.19
C LEU A 64 5.78 2.11 0.48
N VAL A 65 4.88 3.04 0.22
CA VAL A 65 5.13 4.46 0.41
C VAL A 65 3.96 5.12 1.11
N LEU A 66 4.27 6.08 1.98
CA LEU A 66 3.25 6.93 2.59
C LEU A 66 2.95 8.11 1.67
N LEU A 67 1.67 8.36 1.45
CA LEU A 67 1.14 9.43 0.61
C LEU A 67 0.29 10.38 1.47
N ASN A 68 0.30 11.66 1.12
CA ASN A 68 -0.63 12.66 1.66
C ASN A 68 -1.70 12.95 0.60
N VAL A 69 -2.96 13.15 0.99
CA VAL A 69 -4.10 13.45 0.10
C VAL A 69 -3.89 14.75 -0.72
N GLU A 70 -3.00 15.64 -0.27
CA GLU A 70 -2.59 16.80 -1.07
C GLU A 70 -1.73 16.42 -2.30
N LEU A 71 -1.20 15.19 -2.37
CA LEU A 71 -0.46 14.67 -3.52
C LEU A 71 -1.44 14.07 -4.55
N SER A 72 -1.37 14.59 -5.77
CA SER A 72 -2.11 14.09 -6.93
C SER A 72 -1.61 12.72 -7.42
N HIS A 73 -2.44 11.99 -8.16
CA HIS A 73 -2.05 10.73 -8.81
C HIS A 73 -0.86 10.89 -9.76
N GLU A 74 -0.76 12.04 -10.43
CA GLU A 74 0.37 12.37 -11.29
C GLU A 74 1.68 12.53 -10.52
N GLU A 75 1.65 13.14 -9.34
CA GLU A 75 2.83 13.27 -8.47
C GLU A 75 3.34 11.91 -8.03
N PHE A 76 2.43 10.98 -7.71
CA PHE A 76 2.78 9.61 -7.41
C PHE A 76 3.43 8.86 -8.60
N GLN A 77 2.88 8.98 -9.81
CA GLN A 77 3.48 8.41 -11.03
C GLN A 77 4.83 9.05 -11.40
N LYS A 78 5.02 10.34 -11.09
CA LYS A 78 6.27 11.09 -11.29
C LYS A 78 7.34 10.81 -10.22
N ASN A 79 7.14 9.80 -9.37
CA ASN A 79 8.00 9.50 -8.21
C ASN A 79 8.10 10.65 -7.19
N ILE A 80 7.16 11.59 -7.20
CA ILE A 80 6.94 12.55 -6.10
C ILE A 80 6.13 11.81 -5.04
N ILE A 81 6.74 10.76 -4.50
CA ILE A 81 6.44 10.27 -3.16
C ILE A 81 6.69 11.45 -2.22
N VAL A 82 6.14 11.46 -1.00
CA VAL A 82 6.58 12.39 0.05
C VAL A 82 8.10 12.19 0.24
N LYS A 83 8.89 12.90 -0.56
CA LYS A 83 10.33 12.85 -0.58
C LYS A 83 10.71 13.69 0.61
N LYS A 84 11.19 13.01 1.65
CA LYS A 84 12.04 13.53 2.73
C LYS A 84 12.23 15.04 2.62
N ARG A 85 11.46 15.85 3.36
CA ARG A 85 11.99 17.17 3.74
C ARG A 85 13.27 16.88 4.50
N GLU A 86 14.37 17.56 4.18
CA GLU A 86 15.61 17.43 4.93
C GLU A 86 15.30 17.47 6.43
N GLY A 87 15.62 16.39 7.15
CA GLY A 87 15.34 16.24 8.58
C GLY A 87 14.14 15.36 8.98
N MET A 88 13.22 14.98 8.08
CA MET A 88 12.16 14.01 8.40
C MET A 88 12.57 12.60 7.98
N GLY A 89 12.77 11.71 8.95
CA GLY A 89 13.03 10.28 8.72
C GLY A 89 11.88 9.58 7.97
N PRO A 90 12.07 8.31 7.55
CA PRO A 90 11.01 7.55 6.86
C PRO A 90 9.76 7.48 7.74
N LEU A 91 8.65 8.06 7.26
CA LEU A 91 7.36 8.08 7.98
C LEU A 91 6.71 6.70 8.05
N LEU A 92 7.10 5.77 7.18
CA LEU A 92 6.66 4.38 7.18
C LEU A 92 7.84 3.51 7.62
N MET A 93 7.62 2.64 8.61
CA MET A 93 8.61 1.74 9.18
C MET A 93 8.08 0.30 9.20
N GLY A 94 8.98 -0.68 9.25
CA GLY A 94 8.67 -2.10 9.16
C GLY A 94 8.83 -2.63 7.73
N ASP A 95 7.86 -3.42 7.28
CA ASP A 95 7.84 -4.13 6.00
C ASP A 95 7.50 -3.20 4.82
N VAL A 96 8.39 -2.24 4.56
CA VAL A 96 8.24 -1.26 3.48
C VAL A 96 8.74 -1.76 2.12
N SER A 97 9.45 -2.89 2.09
CA SER A 97 9.83 -3.59 0.87
C SER A 97 9.43 -5.05 0.99
N LEU A 98 8.69 -5.54 -0.01
CA LEU A 98 8.05 -6.85 0.02
C LEU A 98 8.40 -7.65 -1.23
N THR A 99 8.33 -8.97 -1.11
CA THR A 99 8.37 -9.87 -2.27
C THR A 99 7.00 -10.53 -2.41
N MET A 100 6.32 -10.25 -3.52
CA MET A 100 5.05 -10.89 -3.88
C MET A 100 5.33 -12.21 -4.61
N ARG A 101 4.64 -13.27 -4.18
CA ARG A 101 4.68 -14.61 -4.77
C ARG A 101 3.25 -15.08 -4.98
N ASP A 102 3.01 -15.83 -6.07
CA ASP A 102 1.68 -16.36 -6.40
C ASP A 102 0.58 -15.29 -6.43
N GLY A 103 0.95 -14.06 -6.83
CA GLY A 103 0.05 -12.91 -6.89
C GLY A 103 -0.34 -12.32 -5.53
N ARG A 104 0.34 -12.68 -4.43
CA ARG A 104 0.01 -12.23 -3.07
C ARG A 104 1.25 -11.80 -2.28
N ALA A 105 1.08 -10.79 -1.43
CA ALA A 105 2.06 -10.37 -0.44
C ALA A 105 1.34 -9.94 0.85
N VAL A 106 1.78 -10.45 1.98
CA VAL A 106 1.29 -10.04 3.30
C VAL A 106 2.28 -9.04 3.90
N VAL A 107 1.76 -7.94 4.43
CA VAL A 107 2.55 -6.91 5.13
C VAL A 107 2.54 -7.27 6.62
N GLY A 108 3.63 -7.85 7.14
CA GLY A 108 3.68 -8.38 8.50
C GLY A 108 3.59 -7.29 9.57
N GLU A 109 4.53 -6.35 9.53
CA GLU A 109 4.55 -5.19 10.41
C GLU A 109 4.69 -3.90 9.61
N LEU A 110 3.74 -2.98 9.79
CA LEU A 110 3.81 -1.66 9.19
C LEU A 110 3.42 -0.62 10.24
N VAL A 111 4.28 0.38 10.44
CA VAL A 111 4.13 1.40 11.47
C VAL A 111 4.33 2.78 10.88
N VAL A 112 3.57 3.77 11.36
CA VAL A 112 3.81 5.18 11.04
C VAL A 112 4.72 5.82 12.09
N GLY A 113 5.94 6.18 11.70
CA GLY A 113 6.95 6.83 12.54
C GLY A 113 7.11 8.33 12.29
N GLY A 114 7.83 9.02 13.18
CA GLY A 114 8.56 10.26 12.86
C GLY A 114 7.76 11.46 12.31
N LEU A 115 6.57 11.76 12.84
CA LEU A 115 5.87 13.03 12.55
C LEU A 115 6.52 14.18 13.34
N GLY A 116 7.57 14.78 12.77
CA GLY A 116 8.40 15.81 13.40
C GLY A 116 7.69 17.12 13.81
N HIS A 117 8.17 17.67 14.94
CA HIS A 117 7.88 18.95 15.60
C HIS A 117 6.47 19.22 16.14
N ALA A 118 5.56 18.25 16.08
CA ALA A 118 4.40 18.24 16.96
C ALA A 118 4.57 17.06 17.91
N ASP A 119 4.75 17.32 19.21
CA ASP A 119 4.78 16.27 20.24
C ASP A 119 3.48 15.44 20.27
N ASN A 120 2.47 15.86 19.50
CA ASN A 120 1.23 15.15 19.29
C ASN A 120 0.63 15.53 17.91
N PRO A 121 0.94 14.82 16.81
CA PRO A 121 0.26 15.03 15.54
C PRO A 121 -1.25 14.80 15.71
N SER A 122 -2.08 15.75 15.24
CA SER A 122 -3.52 15.62 15.37
C SER A 122 -4.04 14.40 14.61
N TRP A 123 -5.10 13.79 15.13
CA TRP A 123 -5.78 12.66 14.48
C TRP A 123 -6.25 12.98 13.05
N GLU A 124 -6.45 14.27 12.75
CA GLU A 124 -6.83 14.78 11.44
C GLU A 124 -5.73 14.67 10.40
N PHE A 125 -4.47 14.86 10.81
CA PHE A 125 -3.34 14.68 9.92
C PHE A 125 -3.28 13.24 9.41
N PHE A 126 -3.52 12.25 10.29
CA PHE A 126 -3.52 10.84 9.88
C PHE A 126 -4.64 10.51 8.89
N ARG A 127 -5.77 11.21 8.96
CA ARG A 127 -6.88 11.04 8.01
C ARG A 127 -6.59 11.59 6.62
N MET A 128 -5.48 12.32 6.46
CA MET A 128 -4.96 12.74 5.16
C MET A 128 -3.92 11.77 4.61
N LEU A 129 -3.52 10.75 5.37
CA LEU A 129 -2.51 9.79 4.93
C LEU A 129 -3.13 8.61 4.19
N ARG A 130 -2.42 8.11 3.19
CA ARG A 130 -2.71 6.88 2.44
C ARG A 130 -1.44 6.07 2.28
N ILE A 131 -1.59 4.77 2.00
CA ILE A 131 -0.45 3.88 1.71
C ILE A 131 -0.53 3.49 0.25
N GLY A 132 0.53 3.80 -0.49
CA GLY A 132 0.75 3.34 -1.84
C GLY A 132 1.59 2.06 -1.85
N ALA A 133 1.27 1.13 -2.76
CA ALA A 133 2.08 -0.03 -3.08
C ALA A 133 2.37 -0.04 -4.58
N ARG A 134 3.62 -0.26 -4.95
CA ARG A 134 4.04 -0.32 -6.37
C ARG A 134 5.15 -1.33 -6.58
N VAL A 135 5.30 -1.77 -7.83
CA VAL A 135 6.46 -2.59 -8.23
C VAL A 135 7.70 -1.71 -8.24
N VAL A 136 8.80 -2.21 -7.68
CA VAL A 136 10.08 -1.49 -7.69
C VAL A 136 10.54 -1.32 -9.14
N PRO A 137 10.80 -0.08 -9.62
CA PRO A 137 11.21 0.15 -11.00
C PRO A 137 12.43 -0.67 -11.41
N GLY A 138 12.40 -1.26 -12.61
CA GLY A 138 13.50 -2.07 -13.15
C GLY A 138 13.66 -3.46 -12.52
N THR A 139 12.71 -3.92 -11.71
CA THR A 139 12.74 -5.27 -11.12
C THR A 139 11.81 -6.28 -11.80
N PHE A 140 11.03 -5.82 -12.78
CA PHE A 140 10.05 -6.62 -13.51
C PHE A 140 9.96 -6.14 -14.96
N ASP A 141 10.22 -7.05 -15.90
CA ASP A 141 10.24 -6.78 -17.35
C ASP A 141 8.96 -7.27 -18.06
N GLY A 142 7.92 -7.60 -17.30
CA GLY A 142 6.64 -8.09 -17.84
C GLY A 142 5.65 -6.98 -18.18
N ALA A 143 4.36 -7.34 -18.22
CA ALA A 143 3.28 -6.39 -18.48
C ALA A 143 3.29 -5.23 -17.46
N ARG A 144 2.81 -4.05 -17.87
CA ARG A 144 2.72 -2.91 -16.95
C ARG A 144 1.79 -3.27 -15.78
N VAL A 145 2.29 -3.09 -14.55
CA VAL A 145 1.53 -3.28 -13.31
C VAL A 145 1.19 -1.93 -12.71
N HIS A 146 -0.09 -1.62 -12.61
CA HIS A 146 -0.60 -0.44 -11.92
C HIS A 146 -0.49 -0.57 -10.41
N GLU A 147 -0.36 0.56 -9.75
CA GLU A 147 -0.15 0.64 -8.31
C GLU A 147 -1.47 0.51 -7.53
N ALA A 148 -1.36 0.21 -6.23
CA ALA A 148 -2.48 0.21 -5.29
C ALA A 148 -2.35 1.37 -4.32
N ILE A 149 -3.47 2.01 -3.96
CA ILE A 149 -3.52 3.05 -2.93
C ILE A 149 -4.67 2.71 -1.99
N THR A 150 -4.43 2.79 -0.67
CA THR A 150 -5.49 2.58 0.32
C THR A 150 -6.49 3.73 0.33
N ASP A 151 -7.62 3.48 0.98
CA ASP A 151 -8.41 4.57 1.53
C ASP A 151 -7.60 5.39 2.55
N PRO A 152 -8.03 6.62 2.89
CA PRO A 152 -7.39 7.38 3.94
C PRO A 152 -7.36 6.61 5.27
N LEU A 153 -6.26 6.71 6.00
CA LEU A 153 -6.09 5.97 7.25
C LEU A 153 -7.17 6.37 8.26
N LYS A 154 -7.71 5.37 8.96
CA LYS A 154 -8.65 5.56 10.06
C LYS A 154 -7.92 5.45 11.39
N PRO A 155 -7.60 6.57 12.08
CA PRO A 155 -7.00 6.52 13.40
C PRO A 155 -8.00 5.98 14.43
N VAL A 156 -7.59 4.98 15.21
CA VAL A 156 -8.41 4.39 16.28
C VAL A 156 -7.62 4.36 17.58
N MET A 157 -8.24 4.86 18.64
CA MET A 157 -7.78 4.66 20.02
C MET A 157 -8.33 3.35 20.54
N VAL A 158 -7.56 2.25 20.43
CA VAL A 158 -7.96 0.97 21.03
C VAL A 158 -7.57 1.00 22.51
N ALA A 159 -8.54 1.24 23.40
CA ALA A 159 -8.30 1.27 24.85
C ALA A 159 -7.64 -0.03 25.33
N ARG A 160 -6.67 0.09 26.26
CA ARG A 160 -6.19 -1.07 27.02
C ARG A 160 -7.40 -1.63 27.79
N CYS A 161 -7.79 -2.87 27.52
CA CYS A 161 -8.58 -3.60 28.49
C CYS A 161 -7.72 -3.70 29.76
N SER A 162 -8.11 -2.94 30.79
CA SER A 162 -7.62 -3.12 32.14
C SER A 162 -7.98 -4.55 32.55
N VAL A 163 -6.99 -5.42 32.61
CA VAL A 163 -7.15 -6.73 33.23
C VAL A 163 -7.30 -6.45 34.72
N SER A 164 -8.54 -6.35 35.20
CA SER A 164 -8.82 -6.32 36.63
C SER A 164 -8.49 -7.70 37.17
N THR A 165 -7.30 -7.84 37.74
CA THR A 165 -6.92 -8.99 38.54
C THR A 165 -7.83 -8.98 39.77
N SER A 166 -8.67 -10.02 39.88
CA SER A 166 -9.44 -10.32 41.09
C SER A 166 -8.54 -11.00 42.13
#